data_AF-A0A6P8H2G8-F1
#
_entry.id   AF-A0A6P8H2G8-F1
#
_cell.length_a   1.000
_cell.length_b   1.000
_cell.length_c   1.000
_cell.angle_alpha   90.00
_cell.angle_beta   90.00
_cell.angle_gamma   90.00
#
_symmetry.space_group_name_H-M   'P 1'
#
loop_
_entity.id
_entity.type
_entity.pdbx_description
1 polymer ?
#
loop_
_entity_poly.entity_id
_entity_poly.type
_entity_poly.pdbx_seq_one_letter_code
_entity_poly.pdbx_strand_id
1 'polypeptide(L)'
;MQLTKSCILLVLLILLEWSDTTAAEDSNAVDFREDEDGTVYIKSGVGRDIVIQPGYGGRVIINGHLQVCETNDCRAKLGSRKNPARSCKAILEDDPFAESGVYYIITKPYVTKVYCYMDYIPGCGGGGWTTLMKTDGHNSTFKYTSALWGNKEPYNMPGGQSGVDHKETKLPTYWTMPFNSLCLGMKTSGNTSEPNWIRLKYRARSLYSVIADGRYRSTSLGRMAWKSLIPDSSLQLNCNKEGFNSYYVTQSVRIGIINNEQKDCNSPDSRIGFGGAGTNCGTDGSVSTGNTADCDADNGKKSIKTHGYILAQ
;
A
#
# COMPACT_ATOMS: atom_id res chain seq x y z
N MET A 1 -13.48 -54.93 78.55
CA MET A 1 -14.04 -55.47 77.30
C MET A 1 -13.34 -54.75 76.16
N GLN A 2 -12.56 -55.48 75.35
CA GLN A 2 -11.75 -54.97 74.24
C GLN A 2 -12.59 -54.24 73.18
N LEU A 3 -12.03 -53.23 72.52
CA LEU A 3 -11.88 -53.20 71.05
C LEU A 3 -10.90 -52.09 70.62
N THR A 4 -10.25 -52.33 69.50
CA THR A 4 -8.90 -51.88 69.08
C THR A 4 -8.90 -50.95 67.85
N LYS A 5 -7.74 -50.29 67.60
CA LYS A 5 -7.22 -49.67 66.33
C LYS A 5 -7.81 -48.29 65.97
N SER A 6 -7.10 -47.30 65.41
CA SER A 6 -5.74 -47.18 64.85
C SER A 6 -5.34 -45.69 64.75
N CYS A 7 -4.04 -45.44 64.57
CA CYS A 7 -3.33 -44.18 64.30
C CYS A 7 -4.09 -43.05 63.60
N ILE A 8 -3.82 -41.80 64.01
CA ILE A 8 -3.52 -40.59 63.21
C ILE A 8 -3.28 -39.46 64.24
N LEU A 9 -2.01 -39.14 64.52
CA LEU A 9 -1.33 -37.95 64.02
C LEU A 9 -1.89 -36.64 64.61
N LEU A 10 -1.52 -36.31 65.86
CA LEU A 10 -1.50 -34.93 66.34
C LEU A 10 -0.62 -34.83 67.59
N VAL A 11 0.68 -34.72 67.39
CA VAL A 11 1.59 -34.26 68.45
C VAL A 11 2.09 -32.89 68.02
N LEU A 12 1.40 -31.88 68.54
CA LEU A 12 1.97 -30.55 68.73
C LEU A 12 3.05 -30.65 69.82
N LEU A 13 4.07 -29.82 69.68
CA LEU A 13 5.12 -29.47 70.65
C LEU A 13 6.26 -30.48 70.82
N ILE A 14 7.35 -30.28 70.06
CA ILE A 14 8.65 -29.93 70.66
C ILE A 14 9.28 -28.80 69.83
N LEU A 15 9.45 -27.66 70.49
CA LEU A 15 10.28 -26.52 70.13
C LEU A 15 11.77 -26.90 70.25
N LEU A 16 12.60 -26.27 69.42
CA LEU A 16 14.07 -26.11 69.53
C LEU A 16 14.85 -27.40 69.16
N GLU A 17 15.55 -27.44 68.03
CA GLU A 17 16.96 -27.01 67.84
C GLU A 17 17.31 -27.42 66.37
N TRP A 18 17.92 -26.67 65.44
CA TRP A 18 18.84 -25.53 65.42
C TRP A 18 18.57 -24.57 64.25
N SER A 19 19.02 -23.34 64.47
CA SER A 19 19.21 -22.21 63.57
C SER A 19 20.00 -22.52 62.29
N ASP A 20 19.65 -21.86 61.17
CA ASP A 20 20.51 -20.79 60.63
C ASP A 20 19.89 -20.04 59.42
N THR A 21 19.98 -18.71 59.51
CA THR A 21 20.22 -17.71 58.44
C THR A 21 19.28 -17.56 57.23
N THR A 22 18.60 -16.42 57.23
CA THR A 22 18.47 -15.42 56.13
C THR A 22 18.50 -15.89 54.67
N ALA A 23 17.41 -15.61 53.95
CA ALA A 23 17.50 -15.01 52.62
C ALA A 23 16.23 -14.19 52.33
N ALA A 24 16.43 -12.92 51.97
CA ALA A 24 15.41 -12.03 51.47
C ALA A 24 14.82 -12.56 50.16
N GLU A 25 13.51 -12.64 50.04
CA GLU A 25 12.84 -12.70 48.73
C GLU A 25 12.83 -11.30 48.11
N ASP A 26 13.98 -10.86 47.60
CA ASP A 26 14.05 -9.74 46.67
C ASP A 26 13.82 -10.29 45.26
N SER A 27 12.55 -10.53 44.91
CA SER A 27 12.20 -10.95 43.56
C SER A 27 12.29 -9.75 42.61
N ASN A 28 13.49 -9.54 42.07
CA ASN A 28 13.73 -8.79 40.84
C ASN A 28 13.14 -9.56 39.65
N ALA A 29 11.81 -9.78 39.66
CA ALA A 29 11.11 -10.55 38.65
C ALA A 29 11.01 -9.72 37.37
N VAL A 30 11.81 -10.10 36.38
CA VAL A 30 11.60 -9.75 34.99
C VAL A 30 10.45 -10.61 34.50
N ASP A 31 9.31 -9.99 34.19
CA ASP A 31 8.17 -10.70 33.61
C ASP A 31 8.40 -10.82 32.10
N PHE A 32 8.30 -12.04 31.57
CA PHE A 32 8.44 -12.30 30.13
C PHE A 32 7.20 -12.97 29.55
N ARG A 33 6.77 -12.45 28.41
CA ARG A 33 5.69 -13.05 27.61
C ARG A 33 6.18 -13.22 26.18
N GLU A 34 5.92 -14.39 25.61
CA GLU A 34 6.16 -14.69 24.21
C GLU A 34 4.81 -14.80 23.49
N ASP A 35 4.64 -14.07 22.39
CA ASP A 35 3.47 -14.23 21.51
C ASP A 35 3.76 -15.26 20.41
N GLU A 36 2.71 -15.79 19.76
CA GLU A 36 2.78 -16.80 18.69
C GLU A 36 3.62 -16.38 17.46
N ASP A 37 4.00 -15.11 17.34
CA ASP A 37 4.87 -14.59 16.28
C ASP A 37 6.34 -14.38 16.71
N GLY A 38 6.73 -14.86 17.89
CA GLY A 38 8.10 -14.79 18.41
C GLY A 38 8.47 -13.45 19.05
N THR A 39 7.49 -12.59 19.32
CA THR A 39 7.74 -11.31 20.03
C THR A 39 7.88 -11.57 21.54
N VAL A 40 8.98 -11.10 22.14
CA VAL A 40 9.23 -11.19 23.59
C VAL A 40 9.02 -9.83 24.26
N TYR A 41 8.16 -9.77 25.26
CA TYR A 41 7.97 -8.60 26.12
C TYR A 41 8.81 -8.78 27.38
N ILE A 42 9.56 -7.74 27.77
CA ILE A 42 10.34 -7.73 29.00
C ILE A 42 9.83 -6.56 29.85
N LYS A 43 9.21 -6.87 30.99
CA LYS A 43 8.72 -5.84 31.93
C LYS A 43 9.57 -5.87 33.19
N SER A 44 10.27 -4.77 33.47
CA SER A 44 10.95 -4.58 34.74
C SER A 44 9.92 -4.14 35.79
N GLY A 45 9.73 -4.93 36.85
CA GLY A 45 8.76 -4.66 37.92
C GLY A 45 9.10 -3.45 38.80
N VAL A 46 10.32 -2.94 38.68
CA VAL A 46 10.82 -1.73 39.35
C VAL A 46 11.27 -0.83 38.22
N GLY A 47 10.69 0.36 38.07
CA GLY A 47 10.95 1.33 36.97
C GLY A 47 12.40 1.81 36.85
N ARG A 48 13.31 0.89 36.60
CA ARG A 48 14.72 1.06 36.27
C ARG A 48 14.88 0.47 34.88
N ASP A 49 15.37 1.32 33.99
CA ASP A 49 15.59 1.03 32.59
C ASP A 49 16.45 -0.23 32.40
N ILE A 50 16.24 -0.94 31.29
CA ILE A 50 17.25 -1.88 30.80
C ILE A 50 18.43 -1.04 30.29
N VAL A 51 19.45 -0.84 31.12
CA VAL A 51 20.65 -0.07 30.75
C VAL A 51 21.68 -1.02 30.12
N ILE A 52 21.84 -0.97 28.80
CA ILE A 52 22.95 -1.63 28.10
C ILE A 52 24.17 -0.70 28.21
N GLN A 53 25.06 -0.95 29.18
CA GLN A 53 26.27 -0.14 29.36
C GLN A 53 27.46 -0.67 28.53
N PRO A 54 28.17 0.20 27.77
CA PRO A 54 29.42 -0.19 27.14
C PRO A 54 30.53 -0.25 28.19
N GLY A 55 31.04 -1.45 28.47
CA GLY A 55 32.21 -1.62 29.35
C GLY A 55 32.36 -2.98 30.01
N TYR A 56 31.25 -3.71 30.23
CA TYR A 56 31.27 -5.05 30.86
C TYR A 56 30.22 -6.02 30.26
N GLY A 57 29.75 -5.76 29.04
CA GLY A 57 28.64 -6.50 28.42
C GLY A 57 29.08 -7.79 27.73
N GLY A 58 28.47 -8.92 28.12
CA GLY A 58 28.47 -10.15 27.33
C GLY A 58 27.66 -10.02 26.03
N ARG A 59 27.66 -11.07 25.20
CA ARG A 59 26.93 -11.09 23.92
C ARG A 59 25.42 -11.21 24.16
N VAL A 60 24.65 -10.20 23.77
CA VAL A 60 23.18 -10.29 23.69
C VAL A 60 22.82 -10.75 22.27
N ILE A 61 22.22 -11.93 22.15
CA ILE A 61 21.71 -12.46 20.87
C ILE A 61 20.19 -12.40 20.92
N ILE A 62 19.60 -11.54 20.08
CA ILE A 62 18.15 -11.43 19.92
C ILE A 62 17.78 -12.14 18.62
N ASN A 63 17.20 -13.34 18.73
CA ASN A 63 16.69 -14.09 17.59
C ASN A 63 15.23 -13.67 17.29
N GLY A 64 15.01 -12.36 17.08
CA GLY A 64 13.69 -11.75 16.91
C GLY A 64 13.76 -10.23 16.72
N HIS A 65 12.61 -9.54 16.75
CA HIS A 65 12.55 -8.08 16.69
C HIS A 65 12.57 -7.47 18.11
N LEU A 66 13.43 -6.48 18.35
CA LEU A 66 13.45 -5.67 19.58
C LEU A 66 12.61 -4.40 19.38
N GLN A 67 11.55 -4.21 20.19
CA GLN A 67 10.78 -2.97 20.22
C GLN A 67 11.10 -2.20 21.50
N VAL A 68 11.74 -1.04 21.37
CA VAL A 68 11.99 -0.11 22.49
C VAL A 68 10.82 0.86 22.56
N CYS A 69 10.12 0.89 23.69
CA CYS A 69 8.99 1.80 23.91
C CYS A 69 9.46 2.98 24.74
N GLU A 70 9.15 4.21 24.32
CA GLU A 70 9.50 5.43 25.06
C GLU A 70 8.58 5.67 26.29
N THR A 71 7.46 4.94 26.40
CA THR A 71 6.49 5.04 27.50
C THR A 71 5.94 3.67 27.92
N ASN A 72 5.17 3.63 29.01
CA ASN A 72 4.48 2.43 29.52
C ASN A 72 3.40 1.85 28.56
N ASP A 73 3.15 2.48 27.40
CA ASP A 73 2.15 2.05 26.42
C ASP A 73 2.80 1.27 25.27
N CYS A 74 2.96 -0.04 25.46
CA CYS A 74 3.54 -0.95 24.45
C CYS A 74 2.53 -1.31 23.34
N ARG A 75 1.92 -0.32 22.68
CA ARG A 75 1.10 -0.59 21.49
C ARG A 75 1.98 -0.99 20.33
N ALA A 76 1.54 -2.01 19.58
CA ALA A 76 2.18 -2.35 18.32
C ALA A 76 2.12 -1.13 17.37
N LYS A 77 3.23 -0.83 16.68
CA LYS A 77 3.34 0.31 15.76
C LYS A 77 2.19 0.29 14.72
N LEU A 78 1.58 1.45 14.46
CA LEU A 78 0.52 1.56 13.45
C LEU A 78 1.06 1.17 12.07
N GLY A 79 0.31 0.34 11.34
CA GLY A 79 0.75 -0.26 10.08
C GLY A 79 1.54 -1.57 10.24
N SER A 80 1.72 -2.07 11.46
CA SER A 80 2.26 -3.42 11.71
C SER A 80 1.20 -4.51 11.56
N ARG A 81 1.62 -5.78 11.55
CA ARG A 81 0.70 -6.93 11.47
C ARG A 81 -0.32 -6.95 12.62
N LYS A 82 0.13 -6.59 13.83
CA LYS A 82 -0.69 -6.59 15.06
C LYS A 82 -1.54 -5.31 15.20
N ASN A 83 -1.16 -4.22 14.53
CA ASN A 83 -1.91 -2.97 14.53
C ASN A 83 -1.99 -2.37 13.11
N PRO A 84 -2.79 -2.98 12.20
CA PRO A 84 -2.87 -2.53 10.81
C PRO A 84 -3.57 -1.17 10.72
N ALA A 85 -3.07 -0.30 9.84
CA ALA A 85 -3.57 1.06 9.66
C ALA A 85 -4.71 1.15 8.65
N ARG A 86 -5.53 2.20 8.70
CA ARG A 86 -6.60 2.40 7.69
C ARG A 86 -6.08 2.87 6.33
N SER A 87 -4.90 3.49 6.30
CA SER A 87 -4.23 3.99 5.09
C SER A 87 -2.77 4.29 5.40
N CYS A 88 -1.95 4.41 4.36
CA CYS A 88 -0.57 4.90 4.50
C CYS A 88 -0.54 6.34 5.05
N LYS A 89 -1.55 7.15 4.72
CA LYS A 89 -1.70 8.51 5.26
C LYS A 89 -1.89 8.52 6.78
N ALA A 90 -2.69 7.60 7.32
CA ALA A 90 -2.86 7.48 8.76
C ALA A 90 -1.56 7.07 9.47
N ILE A 91 -0.73 6.25 8.83
CA ILE A 91 0.59 5.89 9.38
C ILE A 91 1.50 7.11 9.43
N LEU A 92 1.58 7.87 8.34
CA LEU A 92 2.45 9.07 8.29
C LEU A 92 1.97 10.21 9.19
N GLU A 93 0.67 10.26 9.50
CA GLU A 93 0.11 11.20 10.49
C GLU A 93 0.40 10.78 11.93
N ASP A 94 0.50 9.48 12.20
CA ASP A 94 0.85 8.91 13.51
C ASP A 94 2.36 8.95 13.78
N ASP A 95 3.16 8.62 12.76
CA ASP A 95 4.63 8.64 12.78
C ASP A 95 5.14 9.47 11.58
N PRO A 96 5.45 10.77 11.78
CA PRO A 96 5.99 11.63 10.73
C PRO A 96 7.35 11.19 10.16
N PHE A 97 8.04 10.26 10.83
CA PHE A 97 9.32 9.69 10.39
C PHE A 97 9.16 8.31 9.76
N ALA A 98 7.93 7.84 9.54
CA ALA A 98 7.68 6.59 8.85
C ALA A 98 8.28 6.61 7.44
N GLU A 99 9.14 5.65 7.11
CA GLU A 99 9.79 5.55 5.81
C GLU A 99 8.90 4.82 4.79
N SER A 100 9.15 5.06 3.49
CA SER A 100 8.51 4.32 2.41
C SER A 100 8.81 2.82 2.52
N GLY A 101 7.79 1.98 2.43
CA GLY A 101 7.95 0.56 2.74
C GLY A 101 6.66 -0.22 2.76
N VAL A 102 6.73 -1.49 3.17
CA VAL A 102 5.57 -2.38 3.24
C VAL A 102 4.91 -2.29 4.60
N TYR A 103 3.62 -1.95 4.60
CA TYR A 103 2.79 -1.86 5.81
C TYR A 103 1.53 -2.71 5.66
N TYR A 104 0.89 -3.02 6.80
CA TYR A 104 -0.38 -3.70 6.86
C TYR A 104 -1.52 -2.68 6.90
N ILE A 105 -2.36 -2.70 5.87
CA ILE A 105 -3.51 -1.81 5.72
C ILE A 105 -4.81 -2.59 5.93
N ILE A 106 -5.65 -2.16 6.87
CA ILE A 106 -6.98 -2.70 7.13
C ILE A 106 -8.06 -1.89 6.42
N THR A 107 -8.75 -2.55 5.50
CA THR A 107 -9.96 -2.05 4.83
C THR A 107 -10.99 -3.17 4.90
N LYS A 108 -11.76 -3.18 6.00
CA LYS A 108 -12.61 -4.32 6.38
C LYS A 108 -13.44 -4.84 5.19
N PRO A 109 -13.46 -6.17 4.96
CA PRO A 109 -12.93 -7.24 5.82
C PRO A 109 -11.43 -7.56 5.63
N TYR A 110 -10.69 -6.83 4.79
CA TYR A 110 -9.33 -7.22 4.40
C TYR A 110 -8.25 -6.55 5.24
N VAL A 111 -7.19 -7.31 5.52
CA VAL A 111 -5.88 -6.80 5.92
C VAL A 111 -4.90 -7.12 4.79
N THR A 112 -4.31 -6.11 4.19
CA THR A 112 -3.47 -6.24 2.99
C THR A 112 -2.09 -5.67 3.26
N LYS A 113 -1.02 -6.38 2.86
CA LYS A 113 0.32 -5.81 2.77
C LYS A 113 0.38 -4.87 1.56
N VAL A 114 0.69 -3.61 1.79
CA VAL A 114 0.72 -2.56 0.76
C VAL A 114 2.03 -1.80 0.88
N TYR A 115 2.65 -1.49 -0.25
CA TYR A 115 3.73 -0.52 -0.29
C TYR A 115 3.17 0.90 -0.15
N CYS A 116 3.59 1.57 0.91
CA CYS A 116 3.29 2.95 1.22
C CYS A 116 4.44 3.85 0.76
N TYR A 117 4.11 4.91 0.04
CA TYR A 117 5.06 5.98 -0.27
C TYR A 117 4.89 7.06 0.78
N MET A 118 5.85 7.14 1.71
CA MET A 118 5.83 8.09 2.82
C MET A 118 6.57 9.39 2.50
N ASP A 119 7.39 9.38 1.44
CA ASP A 119 8.12 10.56 0.98
C ASP A 119 7.28 11.44 0.06
N TYR A 120 7.80 12.64 -0.23
CA TYR A 120 7.26 13.54 -1.22
C TYR A 120 7.34 12.93 -2.63
N ILE A 121 6.22 12.89 -3.35
CA ILE A 121 6.15 12.48 -4.75
C ILE A 121 5.99 13.74 -5.62
N PRO A 122 6.96 14.10 -6.48
CA PRO A 122 6.84 15.22 -7.41
C PRO A 122 5.57 15.11 -8.26
N GLY A 123 4.73 16.15 -8.25
CA GLY A 123 3.44 16.16 -8.96
C GLY A 123 2.24 15.67 -8.14
N CYS A 124 2.46 14.97 -7.02
CA CYS A 124 1.42 14.50 -6.10
C CYS A 124 1.41 15.21 -4.74
N GLY A 125 2.59 15.60 -4.25
CA GLY A 125 2.76 16.28 -2.96
C GLY A 125 3.36 15.36 -1.90
N GLY A 126 3.14 15.70 -0.62
CA GLY A 126 3.66 14.93 0.52
C GLY A 126 3.23 13.45 0.51
N GLY A 127 3.79 12.65 1.40
CA GLY A 127 3.59 11.21 1.39
C GLY A 127 2.31 10.70 2.05
N GLY A 128 2.31 9.40 2.36
CA GLY A 128 1.16 8.65 2.83
C GLY A 128 0.31 8.10 1.69
N TRP A 129 0.89 7.87 0.52
CA TRP A 129 0.17 7.32 -0.63
C TRP A 129 0.08 5.80 -0.55
N THR A 130 -1.14 5.28 -0.68
CA THR A 130 -1.44 3.84 -0.59
C THR A 130 -1.54 3.24 -1.98
N THR A 131 -0.74 2.22 -2.29
CA THR A 131 -0.83 1.51 -3.58
C THR A 131 -2.18 0.82 -3.73
N LEU A 132 -2.84 1.03 -4.87
CA LEU A 132 -4.09 0.33 -5.25
C LEU A 132 -3.84 -0.73 -6.32
N MET A 133 -3.09 -0.34 -7.34
CA MET A 133 -2.93 -1.12 -8.57
C MET A 133 -1.64 -0.69 -9.28
N LYS A 134 -1.00 -1.65 -9.96
CA LYS A 134 0.08 -1.42 -10.92
C LYS A 134 -0.27 -2.12 -12.23
N THR A 135 -0.02 -1.47 -13.35
CA THR A 135 -0.37 -1.97 -14.69
C THR A 135 0.86 -2.00 -15.59
N ASP A 136 0.86 -2.85 -16.60
CA ASP A 136 1.93 -2.91 -17.58
C ASP A 136 1.39 -2.79 -19.01
N GLY A 137 1.76 -1.71 -19.68
CA GLY A 137 1.39 -1.43 -21.07
C GLY A 137 1.82 -2.48 -22.09
N HIS A 138 2.77 -3.34 -21.72
CA HIS A 138 3.23 -4.46 -22.53
C HIS A 138 2.32 -5.67 -22.45
N ASN A 139 1.50 -5.75 -21.39
CA ASN A 139 0.59 -6.86 -21.13
C ASN A 139 -0.87 -6.50 -21.43
N SER A 140 -1.67 -7.52 -21.74
CA SER A 140 -3.11 -7.39 -21.96
C SER A 140 -3.93 -7.42 -20.67
N THR A 141 -3.31 -7.74 -19.52
CA THR A 141 -3.94 -7.97 -18.21
C THR A 141 -4.95 -6.89 -17.83
N PHE A 142 -4.56 -5.63 -17.98
CA PHE A 142 -5.37 -4.47 -17.59
C PHE A 142 -5.86 -3.66 -18.78
N LYS A 143 -6.10 -4.26 -19.97
CA LYS A 143 -6.82 -3.57 -21.07
C LYS A 143 -8.19 -3.05 -20.62
N TYR A 144 -8.75 -2.09 -21.36
CA TYR A 144 -10.07 -1.51 -21.06
C TYR A 144 -11.14 -2.57 -20.77
N THR A 145 -11.19 -3.62 -21.58
CA THR A 145 -12.19 -4.70 -21.51
C THR A 145 -11.95 -5.72 -20.40
N SER A 146 -10.83 -5.64 -19.67
CA SER A 146 -10.51 -6.59 -18.60
C SER A 146 -11.55 -6.56 -17.49
N ALA A 147 -12.04 -7.75 -17.11
CA ALA A 147 -12.96 -7.90 -15.99
C ALA A 147 -12.34 -7.45 -14.65
N LEU A 148 -10.99 -7.40 -14.56
CA LEU A 148 -10.27 -6.94 -13.38
C LEU A 148 -10.62 -5.49 -13.00
N TRP A 149 -11.07 -4.65 -13.93
CA TRP A 149 -11.54 -3.30 -13.61
C TRP A 149 -12.88 -3.29 -12.87
N GLY A 150 -13.76 -4.24 -13.18
CA GLY A 150 -15.15 -4.29 -12.71
C GLY A 150 -15.44 -5.32 -11.62
N ASN A 151 -14.47 -6.20 -11.27
CA ASN A 151 -14.62 -7.22 -10.23
C ASN A 151 -13.94 -6.81 -8.91
N LYS A 152 -14.25 -7.53 -7.82
CA LYS A 152 -13.63 -7.38 -6.49
C LYS A 152 -12.64 -8.51 -6.21
N GLU A 153 -11.90 -8.92 -7.22
CA GLU A 153 -10.88 -9.96 -7.13
C GLU A 153 -9.48 -9.34 -7.13
N PRO A 154 -8.56 -9.84 -6.27
CA PRO A 154 -7.17 -9.41 -6.31
C PRO A 154 -6.44 -10.01 -7.51
N TYR A 155 -5.35 -9.36 -7.93
CA TYR A 155 -4.42 -9.88 -8.94
C TYR A 155 -2.99 -9.67 -8.47
N ASN A 156 -2.17 -10.73 -8.49
CA ASN A 156 -0.76 -10.70 -8.11
C ASN A 156 -0.46 -9.83 -6.87
N MET A 157 -1.06 -10.19 -5.72
CA MET A 157 -0.91 -9.45 -4.45
C MET A 157 0.55 -9.19 -4.03
N PRO A 158 1.51 -10.10 -4.24
CA PRO A 158 2.93 -9.81 -3.94
C PRO A 158 3.49 -8.62 -4.71
N GLY A 159 2.97 -8.29 -5.90
CA GLY A 159 3.39 -7.11 -6.67
C GLY A 159 3.07 -5.78 -5.99
N GLY A 160 2.15 -5.77 -5.02
CA GLY A 160 1.84 -4.59 -4.20
C GLY A 160 2.76 -4.38 -3.00
N GLN A 161 3.75 -5.25 -2.80
CA GLN A 161 4.67 -5.23 -1.64
C GLN A 161 6.05 -4.66 -2.02
N SER A 162 6.09 -3.83 -3.05
CA SER A 162 7.27 -3.16 -3.58
C SER A 162 6.87 -1.80 -4.14
N GLY A 163 7.82 -0.87 -4.20
CA GLY A 163 7.62 0.46 -4.78
C GLY A 163 7.57 0.43 -6.30
N VAL A 164 8.38 1.24 -6.95
CA VAL A 164 8.45 1.32 -8.42
C VAL A 164 9.15 0.07 -8.97
N ASP A 165 8.38 -0.83 -9.57
CA ASP A 165 8.86 -2.00 -10.30
C ASP A 165 7.89 -2.36 -11.44
N HIS A 166 8.16 -3.46 -12.14
CA HIS A 166 7.38 -3.90 -13.30
C HIS A 166 6.35 -4.99 -12.96
N LYS A 167 6.01 -5.16 -11.67
CA LYS A 167 5.10 -6.22 -11.22
C LYS A 167 3.67 -5.70 -11.18
N GLU A 168 2.88 -6.10 -12.18
CA GLU A 168 1.44 -5.83 -12.20
C GLU A 168 0.76 -6.30 -10.91
N THR A 169 -0.20 -5.52 -10.39
CA THR A 169 -0.94 -5.90 -9.17
C THR A 169 -2.30 -5.21 -9.12
N LYS A 170 -3.25 -5.83 -8.44
CA LYS A 170 -4.50 -5.23 -8.01
C LYS A 170 -4.79 -5.69 -6.58
N LEU A 171 -4.82 -4.74 -5.66
CA LEU A 171 -4.99 -5.00 -4.23
C LEU A 171 -6.43 -4.74 -3.79
N PRO A 172 -6.89 -5.34 -2.66
CA PRO A 172 -8.18 -5.01 -2.05
C PRO A 172 -8.46 -3.54 -1.85
N THR A 173 -7.42 -2.75 -1.56
CA THR A 173 -7.50 -1.29 -1.47
C THR A 173 -8.15 -0.65 -2.71
N TYR A 174 -8.03 -1.25 -3.90
CA TYR A 174 -8.73 -0.82 -5.12
C TYR A 174 -10.26 -0.70 -4.94
N TRP A 175 -10.89 -1.64 -4.24
CA TRP A 175 -12.35 -1.68 -4.08
C TRP A 175 -12.85 -1.30 -2.68
N THR A 176 -11.98 -1.26 -1.69
CA THR A 176 -12.36 -1.01 -0.29
C THR A 176 -11.92 0.35 0.26
N MET A 177 -10.91 1.00 -0.34
CA MET A 177 -10.31 2.20 0.23
C MET A 177 -10.96 3.49 -0.32
N PRO A 178 -11.59 4.31 0.52
CA PRO A 178 -12.01 5.66 0.12
C PRO A 178 -10.80 6.57 -0.08
N PHE A 179 -10.94 7.55 -0.97
CA PHE A 179 -9.87 8.49 -1.28
C PHE A 179 -10.41 9.87 -1.63
N ASN A 180 -9.57 10.89 -1.45
CA ASN A 180 -9.80 12.27 -1.88
C ASN A 180 -8.89 12.68 -3.05
N SER A 181 -7.82 11.93 -3.30
CA SER A 181 -6.93 12.12 -4.43
C SER A 181 -6.37 10.78 -4.91
N LEU A 182 -6.12 10.71 -6.21
CA LEU A 182 -5.26 9.69 -6.81
C LEU A 182 -3.91 10.32 -7.15
N CYS A 183 -2.84 9.54 -7.00
CA CYS A 183 -1.55 9.84 -7.57
C CYS A 183 -1.29 8.81 -8.68
N LEU A 184 -1.21 9.31 -9.91
CA LEU A 184 -1.09 8.51 -11.12
C LEU A 184 0.32 8.63 -11.64
N GLY A 185 1.02 7.51 -11.79
CA GLY A 185 2.42 7.46 -12.22
C GLY A 185 2.59 6.63 -13.48
N MET A 186 3.50 7.05 -14.37
CA MET A 186 3.92 6.25 -15.52
C MET A 186 5.43 6.26 -15.69
N LYS A 187 5.99 5.09 -15.99
CA LYS A 187 7.41 4.90 -16.28
C LYS A 187 7.57 4.17 -17.62
N THR A 188 8.32 4.78 -18.52
CA THR A 188 8.67 4.20 -19.82
C THR A 188 9.78 3.16 -19.67
N SER A 189 9.73 2.11 -20.51
CA SER A 189 10.81 1.12 -20.59
C SER A 189 12.13 1.80 -21.00
N GLY A 190 13.21 1.51 -20.28
CA GLY A 190 14.53 2.11 -20.53
C GLY A 190 14.77 3.45 -19.82
N ASN A 191 13.78 4.03 -19.15
CA ASN A 191 14.00 5.18 -18.28
C ASN A 191 14.58 4.71 -16.93
N THR A 192 15.77 5.19 -16.59
CA THR A 192 16.44 4.90 -15.31
C THR A 192 15.93 5.78 -14.16
N SER A 193 15.19 6.85 -14.47
CA SER A 193 14.63 7.79 -13.47
C SER A 193 13.34 7.28 -12.83
N GLU A 194 12.89 7.99 -11.80
CA GLU A 194 11.57 7.80 -11.18
C GLU A 194 10.41 7.99 -12.19
N PRO A 195 9.22 7.42 -11.94
CA PRO A 195 8.05 7.66 -12.76
C PRO A 195 7.69 9.15 -12.79
N ASN A 196 7.05 9.60 -13.87
CA ASN A 196 6.38 10.90 -13.86
C ASN A 196 5.01 10.74 -13.23
N TRP A 197 4.65 11.68 -12.36
CA TRP A 197 3.40 11.61 -11.61
C TRP A 197 2.52 12.83 -11.80
N ILE A 198 1.21 12.61 -11.71
CA ILE A 198 0.21 13.66 -11.62
C ILE A 198 -0.80 13.37 -10.51
N ARG A 199 -1.23 14.42 -9.81
CA ARG A 199 -2.32 14.33 -8.84
C ARG A 199 -3.67 14.55 -9.49
N LEU A 200 -4.58 13.61 -9.30
CA LEU A 200 -6.00 13.79 -9.61
C LEU A 200 -6.79 13.99 -8.31
N LYS A 201 -7.29 15.21 -8.08
CA LYS A 201 -8.23 15.47 -6.96
C LYS A 201 -9.61 14.94 -7.33
N TYR A 202 -10.03 13.86 -6.67
CA TYR A 202 -11.35 13.26 -6.89
C TYR A 202 -11.74 12.49 -5.63
N ARG A 203 -12.96 12.74 -5.12
CA ARG A 203 -13.46 12.07 -3.91
C ARG A 203 -14.34 10.89 -4.28
N ALA A 204 -13.99 9.70 -3.80
CA ALA A 204 -14.77 8.49 -4.04
C ALA A 204 -14.71 7.50 -2.87
N ARG A 205 -15.65 6.54 -2.87
CA ARG A 205 -15.68 5.45 -1.87
C ARG A 205 -14.62 4.39 -2.14
N SER A 206 -14.21 4.23 -3.39
CA SER A 206 -13.07 3.41 -3.86
C SER A 206 -12.91 3.56 -5.36
N LEU A 207 -11.78 3.11 -5.93
CA LEU A 207 -11.56 3.22 -7.37
C LEU A 207 -12.54 2.33 -8.14
N TYR A 208 -12.85 1.16 -7.58
CA TYR A 208 -13.95 0.31 -8.03
C TYR A 208 -15.28 1.08 -8.18
N SER A 209 -15.67 1.90 -7.20
CA SER A 209 -16.96 2.61 -7.23
C SER A 209 -17.08 3.63 -8.37
N VAL A 210 -15.94 4.07 -8.92
CA VAL A 210 -15.85 5.05 -10.01
C VAL A 210 -15.70 4.36 -11.38
N ILE A 211 -15.14 3.15 -11.40
CA ILE A 211 -14.84 2.42 -12.65
C ILE A 211 -15.91 1.37 -13.00
N ALA A 212 -16.39 0.60 -12.02
CA ALA A 212 -17.03 -0.68 -12.26
C ALA A 212 -18.36 -0.62 -13.00
N ASP A 213 -19.11 0.48 -12.91
CA ASP A 213 -20.37 0.64 -13.63
C ASP A 213 -20.20 1.06 -15.10
N GLY A 214 -18.95 1.24 -15.55
CA GLY A 214 -18.62 1.60 -16.93
C GLY A 214 -19.03 3.01 -17.34
N ARG A 215 -19.60 3.82 -16.43
CA ARG A 215 -20.07 5.17 -16.78
C ARG A 215 -18.90 6.15 -16.87
N TYR A 216 -18.95 7.00 -17.89
CA TYR A 216 -18.02 8.11 -18.05
C TYR A 216 -18.20 9.11 -16.90
N ARG A 217 -17.08 9.58 -16.33
CA ARG A 217 -17.05 10.65 -15.33
C ARG A 217 -15.88 11.57 -15.65
N SER A 218 -16.17 12.83 -15.93
CA SER A 218 -15.16 13.82 -16.32
C SER A 218 -14.19 14.16 -15.20
N THR A 219 -12.96 14.50 -15.57
CA THR A 219 -11.97 15.16 -14.72
C THR A 219 -11.57 16.51 -15.34
N SER A 220 -10.69 17.25 -14.69
CA SER A 220 -10.28 18.59 -15.12
C SER A 220 -8.79 18.85 -14.90
N LEU A 221 -7.94 17.87 -15.24
CA LEU A 221 -6.48 18.04 -15.15
C LEU A 221 -5.92 18.81 -16.34
N GLY A 222 -6.58 18.70 -17.49
CA GLY A 222 -6.13 19.27 -18.75
C GLY A 222 -5.12 18.39 -19.47
N ARG A 223 -5.12 18.54 -20.80
CA ARG A 223 -4.30 17.79 -21.76
C ARG A 223 -2.81 17.78 -21.39
N MET A 224 -2.26 18.93 -20.97
CA MET A 224 -0.84 19.06 -20.66
C MET A 224 -0.41 18.21 -19.45
N ALA A 225 -1.28 18.06 -18.44
CA ALA A 225 -1.00 17.20 -17.30
C ALA A 225 -0.98 15.72 -17.72
N TRP A 226 -1.89 15.29 -18.59
CA TRP A 226 -1.84 13.92 -19.12
C TRP A 226 -0.58 13.67 -19.95
N LYS A 227 -0.17 14.63 -20.79
CA LYS A 227 1.08 14.53 -21.55
C LYS A 227 2.33 14.48 -20.66
N SER A 228 2.34 15.14 -19.50
CA SER A 228 3.51 15.14 -18.60
C SER A 228 3.81 13.79 -17.96
N LEU A 229 2.88 12.83 -17.99
CA LEU A 229 3.14 11.45 -17.54
C LEU A 229 4.16 10.71 -18.42
N ILE A 230 4.23 11.05 -19.70
CA ILE A 230 5.02 10.31 -20.68
C ILE A 230 5.77 11.33 -21.55
N PRO A 231 7.08 11.50 -21.33
CA PRO A 231 7.94 12.26 -22.22
C PRO A 231 7.78 11.76 -23.66
N ASP A 232 7.78 12.69 -24.61
CA ASP A 232 7.56 12.42 -26.04
C ASP A 232 6.20 11.83 -26.42
N SER A 233 5.21 11.86 -25.52
CA SER A 233 3.84 11.49 -25.86
C SER A 233 3.23 12.41 -26.91
N SER A 234 2.27 11.85 -27.65
CA SER A 234 1.55 12.51 -28.73
C SER A 234 0.06 12.39 -28.52
N LEU A 235 -0.69 13.44 -28.81
CA LEU A 235 -2.15 13.45 -28.80
C LEU A 235 -2.64 14.34 -29.95
N GLN A 236 -3.81 14.05 -30.49
CA GLN A 236 -4.50 15.03 -31.32
C GLN A 236 -4.94 16.24 -30.48
N LEU A 237 -5.26 17.35 -31.13
CA LEU A 237 -5.37 18.65 -30.47
C LEU A 237 -6.72 18.87 -29.76
N ASN A 238 -7.79 18.22 -30.20
CA ASN A 238 -9.16 18.55 -29.84
C ASN A 238 -9.89 17.42 -29.08
N CYS A 239 -11.19 17.62 -28.83
CA CYS A 239 -12.08 16.86 -27.93
C CYS A 239 -11.64 16.86 -26.45
N ASN A 240 -10.43 16.43 -26.15
CA ASN A 240 -9.85 16.41 -24.79
C ASN A 240 -10.74 15.71 -23.74
N LYS A 241 -11.38 14.59 -24.10
CA LYS A 241 -12.29 13.88 -23.20
C LYS A 241 -11.48 13.13 -22.15
N GLU A 242 -11.23 13.78 -21.02
CA GLU A 242 -10.54 13.21 -19.87
C GLU A 242 -11.50 12.67 -18.81
N GLY A 243 -11.02 11.69 -18.06
CA GLY A 243 -11.67 11.19 -16.85
C GLY A 243 -11.67 9.68 -16.71
N PHE A 244 -12.69 9.18 -16.03
CA PHE A 244 -12.92 7.76 -15.81
C PHE A 244 -13.83 7.19 -16.89
N ASN A 245 -13.50 5.99 -17.39
CA ASN A 245 -14.22 5.34 -18.49
C ASN A 245 -14.41 6.27 -19.71
N SER A 246 -13.36 7.01 -20.08
CA SER A 246 -13.35 7.81 -21.30
C SER A 246 -13.32 6.87 -22.49
N TYR A 247 -14.46 6.74 -23.17
CA TYR A 247 -14.67 5.76 -24.23
C TYR A 247 -15.38 6.38 -25.42
N TYR A 248 -14.89 6.00 -26.59
CA TYR A 248 -15.63 5.94 -27.83
C TYR A 248 -15.27 4.62 -28.53
N VAL A 249 -16.05 4.20 -29.53
CA VAL A 249 -15.87 2.91 -30.24
C VAL A 249 -14.42 2.68 -30.69
N THR A 250 -13.73 3.74 -31.10
CA THR A 250 -12.36 3.72 -31.62
C THR A 250 -11.27 3.78 -30.56
N GLN A 251 -11.50 4.47 -29.44
CA GLN A 251 -10.49 4.72 -28.39
C GLN A 251 -11.12 4.70 -27.01
N SER A 252 -10.45 4.02 -26.09
CA SER A 252 -10.96 3.87 -24.73
C SER A 252 -9.84 3.83 -23.70
N VAL A 253 -10.07 4.44 -22.54
CA VAL A 253 -9.21 4.41 -21.36
C VAL A 253 -10.07 4.35 -20.09
N ARG A 254 -9.63 3.59 -19.09
CA ARG A 254 -10.30 3.52 -17.78
C ARG A 254 -10.03 4.76 -16.94
N ILE A 255 -8.81 5.26 -16.99
CA ILE A 255 -8.39 6.50 -16.34
C ILE A 255 -7.46 7.20 -17.33
N GLY A 256 -7.86 8.33 -17.89
CA GLY A 256 -7.04 8.99 -18.91
C GLY A 256 -7.80 9.99 -19.75
N ILE A 257 -7.17 10.34 -20.87
CA ILE A 257 -7.69 11.25 -21.88
C ILE A 257 -7.74 10.56 -23.25
N ILE A 258 -8.81 10.81 -24.00
CA ILE A 258 -8.90 10.50 -25.43
C ILE A 258 -9.07 11.80 -26.22
N ASN A 259 -8.46 11.86 -27.41
CA ASN A 259 -8.37 13.06 -28.23
C ASN A 259 -8.67 12.75 -29.69
N ASN A 260 -9.16 13.77 -30.38
CA ASN A 260 -9.54 13.75 -31.78
C ASN A 260 -9.02 15.03 -32.49
N GLU A 261 -8.99 15.08 -33.81
CA GLU A 261 -8.74 16.32 -34.56
C GLU A 261 -10.00 17.21 -34.63
N GLN A 262 -11.21 16.65 -34.55
CA GLN A 262 -12.45 17.44 -34.47
C GLN A 262 -12.76 17.92 -33.04
N LYS A 263 -13.63 18.93 -32.95
CA LYS A 263 -14.12 19.45 -31.65
C LYS A 263 -14.98 18.43 -30.91
N ASP A 264 -15.74 17.61 -31.64
CA ASP A 264 -16.50 16.52 -31.05
C ASP A 264 -15.63 15.30 -30.75
N CYS A 265 -16.15 14.42 -29.90
CA CYS A 265 -15.47 13.22 -29.42
C CYS A 265 -16.01 11.95 -30.10
N ASN A 266 -16.43 12.03 -31.37
CA ASN A 266 -17.10 10.93 -32.07
C ASN A 266 -16.17 10.13 -33.01
N SER A 267 -14.89 10.45 -33.06
CA SER A 267 -13.90 9.61 -33.75
C SER A 267 -12.50 9.73 -33.16
N PRO A 268 -12.28 9.69 -31.82
CA PRO A 268 -10.95 9.92 -31.27
C PRO A 268 -9.91 8.94 -31.86
N ASP A 269 -8.70 9.43 -32.15
CA ASP A 269 -7.57 8.65 -32.69
C ASP A 269 -6.32 8.69 -31.82
N SER A 270 -6.45 9.19 -30.60
CA SER A 270 -5.33 9.19 -29.67
C SER A 270 -5.77 9.08 -28.21
N ARG A 271 -4.90 8.52 -27.37
CA ARG A 271 -5.15 8.35 -25.94
C ARG A 271 -3.87 8.37 -25.11
N ILE A 272 -4.00 8.82 -23.87
CA ILE A 272 -3.03 8.59 -22.79
C ILE A 272 -3.80 8.08 -21.58
N GLY A 273 -3.34 7.00 -20.96
CA GLY A 273 -3.94 6.56 -19.71
C GLY A 273 -3.73 5.10 -19.35
N PHE A 274 -4.49 4.67 -18.36
CA PHE A 274 -4.56 3.32 -17.82
C PHE A 274 -5.81 2.63 -18.36
N GLY A 275 -5.69 1.35 -18.71
CA GLY A 275 -6.80 0.59 -19.26
C GLY A 275 -7.15 0.99 -20.68
N GLY A 276 -6.15 1.15 -21.54
CA GLY A 276 -6.28 1.42 -22.97
C GLY A 276 -6.84 0.25 -23.78
N ALA A 277 -7.69 0.56 -24.76
CA ALA A 277 -8.05 -0.33 -25.87
C ALA A 277 -8.62 0.46 -27.05
N GLY A 278 -8.87 -0.23 -28.15
CA GLY A 278 -9.38 0.35 -29.39
C GLY A 278 -8.27 0.68 -30.37
N THR A 279 -8.64 0.69 -31.65
CA THR A 279 -7.76 1.02 -32.77
C THR A 279 -8.55 1.88 -33.74
N ASN A 280 -7.98 3.03 -34.09
CA ASN A 280 -8.37 3.81 -35.25
C ASN A 280 -7.15 4.52 -35.83
N CYS A 281 -7.19 4.83 -37.12
CA CYS A 281 -6.05 5.38 -37.86
C CYS A 281 -4.71 4.67 -37.58
N GLY A 282 -4.67 3.33 -37.55
CA GLY A 282 -3.40 2.60 -37.37
C GLY A 282 -2.73 2.74 -35.99
N THR A 283 -3.46 3.23 -34.97
CA THR A 283 -3.02 3.22 -33.57
C THR A 283 -2.87 1.81 -33.00
N ASP A 284 -2.01 1.67 -31.99
CA ASP A 284 -1.72 0.38 -31.38
C ASP A 284 -2.74 0.04 -30.29
N GLY A 285 -3.70 -0.83 -30.62
CA GLY A 285 -4.71 -1.36 -29.70
C GLY A 285 -4.17 -2.32 -28.63
N SER A 286 -2.87 -2.68 -28.68
CA SER A 286 -2.22 -3.49 -27.65
C SER A 286 -1.79 -2.70 -26.42
N VAL A 287 -1.64 -1.37 -26.54
CA VAL A 287 -1.22 -0.49 -25.44
C VAL A 287 -2.32 -0.38 -24.39
N SER A 288 -2.19 -1.17 -23.32
CA SER A 288 -3.12 -1.20 -22.18
C SER A 288 -2.84 -0.08 -21.16
N THR A 289 -1.60 0.39 -21.09
CA THR A 289 -1.18 1.53 -20.26
C THR A 289 -0.11 2.29 -21.03
N GLY A 290 -0.30 3.59 -21.21
CA GLY A 290 0.65 4.43 -21.91
C GLY A 290 -0.02 5.38 -22.90
N ASN A 291 0.64 5.62 -24.03
CA ASN A 291 0.21 6.53 -25.08
C ASN A 291 0.07 5.83 -26.43
N THR A 292 -1.00 6.11 -27.16
CA THR A 292 -1.02 5.89 -28.61
C THR A 292 -1.63 7.09 -29.33
N ALA A 293 -1.05 7.45 -30.46
CA ALA A 293 -1.57 8.46 -31.36
C ALA A 293 -1.04 8.23 -32.78
N ASP A 294 -1.85 8.59 -33.76
CA ASP A 294 -1.51 8.62 -35.19
C ASP A 294 -2.19 9.87 -35.80
N CYS A 295 -2.57 9.89 -37.09
CA CYS A 295 -3.44 10.89 -37.73
C CYS A 295 -3.37 12.32 -37.15
N ASP A 296 -2.44 13.14 -37.63
CA ASP A 296 -2.31 14.56 -37.22
C ASP A 296 -2.13 14.80 -35.71
N ALA A 297 -1.57 13.83 -35.00
CA ALA A 297 -1.18 14.02 -33.61
C ALA A 297 0.02 14.96 -33.46
N ASP A 298 0.01 15.72 -32.37
CA ASP A 298 0.89 16.88 -32.18
C ASP A 298 2.38 16.57 -32.02
N ASN A 299 2.75 15.30 -31.84
CA ASN A 299 4.13 14.84 -31.80
C ASN A 299 4.31 13.57 -32.67
N GLY A 300 3.58 13.51 -33.78
CA GLY A 300 3.62 12.41 -34.74
C GLY A 300 3.08 11.09 -34.19
N LYS A 301 3.29 10.01 -34.95
CA LYS A 301 2.84 8.67 -34.58
C LYS A 301 3.60 8.15 -33.36
N LYS A 302 2.87 7.72 -32.34
CA LYS A 302 3.43 7.13 -31.11
C LYS A 302 2.68 5.87 -30.69
N SER A 303 3.44 4.89 -30.21
CA SER A 303 2.96 3.75 -29.42
C SER A 303 3.95 3.57 -28.27
N ILE A 304 3.65 4.16 -27.13
CA ILE A 304 4.53 4.16 -25.96
C ILE A 304 3.84 3.35 -24.87
N LYS A 305 4.43 2.20 -24.52
CA LYS A 305 3.99 1.33 -23.45
C LYS A 305 4.71 1.71 -22.16
N THR A 306 3.98 1.76 -21.05
CA THR A 306 4.53 2.18 -19.76
C THR A 306 4.11 1.24 -18.64
N HIS A 307 4.94 1.14 -17.60
CA HIS A 307 4.50 0.66 -16.30
C HIS A 307 3.72 1.77 -15.61
N GLY A 308 2.50 1.44 -15.17
CA GLY A 308 1.57 2.35 -14.52
C GLY A 308 1.45 2.09 -13.02
N TYR A 309 1.32 3.16 -12.25
CA TYR A 309 1.15 3.13 -10.80
C TYR A 309 -0.08 3.95 -10.42
N ILE A 310 -1.00 3.36 -9.65
CA ILE A 310 -2.21 4.05 -9.17
C ILE A 310 -2.21 3.99 -7.65
N LEU A 311 -2.03 5.15 -7.03
CA LEU A 311 -2.00 5.32 -5.57
C LEU A 311 -3.18 6.18 -5.12
N ALA A 312 -3.55 6.07 -3.85
CA ALA A 312 -4.64 6.84 -3.25
C ALA A 312 -4.28 7.44 -1.90
N GLN A 313 -4.89 8.60 -1.62
CA GLN A 313 -4.85 9.35 -0.36
C GLN A 313 -6.21 10.00 -0.09
#